data_AF-A0A965RF35-F1
#
_entry.id   AF-A0A965RF35-F1
#
_cell.length_a   1.000
_cell.length_b   1.000
_cell.length_c   1.000
_cell.angle_alpha   90.00
_cell.angle_beta   90.00
_cell.angle_gamma   90.00
#
_symmetry.space_group_name_H-M   'P 1'
#
loop_
_entity.id
_entity.type
_entity.pdbx_description
1 polymer ?
#
loop_
_entity_poly.entity_id
_entity_poly.type
_entity_poly.pdbx_seq_one_letter_code
_entity_poly.pdbx_strand_id
1 'polypeptide(L)'
;MSVDAHAPSQPWWRFGHVWLVVSGPLLVVVASVVSAMFAFQGNDTDFNKDAQQVKSALEKAPADQKKALTPAIQSRNNAATDAP
;
A
#
# COMPACT_ATOMS: atom_id res chain seq x y z
N MET A 1 -67.27 -5.83 17.75
CA MET A 1 -65.79 -5.70 17.81
C MET A 1 -65.24 -6.45 16.61
N SER A 2 -64.94 -5.73 15.54
CA SER A 2 -64.29 -6.30 14.36
C SER A 2 -62.80 -6.39 14.69
N VAL A 3 -62.23 -7.59 14.61
CA VAL A 3 -60.81 -7.84 14.85
C VAL A 3 -60.08 -7.46 13.57
N ASP A 4 -59.33 -6.36 13.57
CA ASP A 4 -58.49 -5.99 12.45
C ASP A 4 -57.36 -7.03 12.31
N ALA A 5 -57.37 -7.78 11.22
CA ALA A 5 -56.32 -8.74 10.92
C ALA A 5 -55.02 -7.98 10.63
N HIS A 6 -54.04 -8.09 11.53
CA HIS A 6 -52.71 -7.53 11.33
C HIS A 6 -52.05 -8.26 10.14
N ALA A 7 -51.93 -7.58 9.00
CA ALA A 7 -51.22 -8.13 7.85
C ALA A 7 -49.78 -8.48 8.27
N PRO A 8 -49.25 -9.68 7.94
CA PRO A 8 -47.92 -10.08 8.37
C PRO A 8 -46.89 -9.11 7.79
N SER A 9 -46.07 -8.52 8.68
CA SER A 9 -44.97 -7.65 8.29
C SER A 9 -43.99 -8.40 7.38
N GLN A 10 -43.70 -7.83 6.22
CA GLN A 10 -42.71 -8.38 5.28
C GLN A 10 -41.32 -8.43 5.93
N PRO A 11 -40.51 -9.47 5.67
CA PRO A 11 -39.17 -9.55 6.23
C PRO A 11 -38.26 -8.48 5.61
N TRP A 12 -37.40 -7.91 6.44
CA TRP A 12 -36.66 -6.67 6.16
C TRP A 12 -35.71 -6.74 4.95
N TRP A 13 -35.13 -7.91 4.66
CA TRP A 13 -34.20 -8.11 3.54
C TRP A 13 -34.84 -7.94 2.15
N ARG A 14 -36.18 -7.88 2.07
CA ARG A 14 -36.92 -7.60 0.82
C ARG A 14 -36.90 -6.12 0.42
N PHE A 15 -36.61 -5.21 1.35
CA PHE A 15 -36.59 -3.78 1.06
C PHE A 15 -35.25 -3.38 0.41
N GLY A 16 -35.28 -2.82 -0.81
CA GLY A 16 -34.06 -2.44 -1.54
C GLY A 16 -33.14 -1.47 -0.79
N HIS A 17 -33.69 -0.56 0.00
CA HIS A 17 -32.92 0.41 0.80
C HIS A 17 -32.02 -0.26 1.85
N VAL A 18 -32.39 -1.45 2.35
CA VAL A 18 -31.53 -2.21 3.27
C VAL A 18 -30.22 -2.56 2.61
N TRP A 19 -30.24 -2.94 1.33
CA TRP A 19 -29.03 -3.27 0.58
C TRP A 19 -28.16 -2.05 0.32
N LEU A 20 -28.73 -0.84 0.20
CA LEU A 20 -27.95 0.40 0.12
C LEU A 20 -27.16 0.68 1.40
N VAL A 21 -27.76 0.39 2.56
CA VAL A 21 -27.09 0.56 3.86
C VAL A 21 -26.02 -0.51 4.07
N VAL A 22 -26.30 -1.76 3.69
CA VAL A 22 -25.34 -2.88 3.84
C VAL A 22 -24.20 -2.79 2.84
N SER A 23 -24.45 -2.31 1.61
CA SER A 23 -23.43 -2.25 0.56
C SER A 23 -22.32 -1.26 0.86
N GLY A 24 -22.60 -0.15 1.56
CA GLY A 24 -21.60 0.84 1.96
C GLY A 24 -20.44 0.23 2.76
N PRO A 25 -20.70 -0.37 3.94
CA PRO A 25 -19.69 -1.07 4.72
C PRO A 25 -19.08 -2.27 3.98
N LEU A 26 -19.89 -3.03 3.23
CA LEU A 26 -19.41 -4.18 2.48
C LEU A 26 -18.36 -3.79 1.43
N LEU A 27 -18.55 -2.67 0.73
CA LEU A 27 -17.59 -2.13 -0.23
C LEU A 27 -16.26 -1.78 0.44
N VAL A 28 -16.28 -1.19 1.64
CA VAL A 28 -15.05 -0.88 2.38
C VAL A 28 -14.28 -2.14 2.76
N VAL A 29 -14.98 -3.19 3.18
CA VAL A 29 -14.35 -4.49 3.48
C VAL A 29 -13.75 -5.12 2.24
N VAL A 30 -14.47 -5.10 1.11
CA VAL A 30 -13.92 -5.60 -0.17
C VAL A 30 -12.69 -4.78 -0.58
N ALA A 31 -12.76 -3.44 -0.48
CA ALA A 31 -11.64 -2.58 -0.80
C ALA A 31 -10.43 -2.85 0.09
N SER A 32 -10.61 -3.05 1.40
CA SER A 32 -9.50 -3.34 2.31
C SER A 32 -8.85 -4.70 2.01
N VAL A 33 -9.64 -5.72 1.66
CA VAL A 33 -9.12 -7.02 1.22
C VAL A 33 -8.35 -6.87 -0.08
N VAL A 34 -8.88 -6.16 -1.07
CA VAL A 34 -8.21 -5.91 -2.35
C VAL A 34 -6.89 -5.15 -2.14
N SER A 35 -6.88 -4.11 -1.30
CA SER A 35 -5.66 -3.40 -0.92
C SER A 35 -4.65 -4.32 -0.23
N ALA A 36 -5.11 -5.19 0.68
CA ALA A 36 -4.23 -6.16 1.34
C ALA A 36 -3.67 -7.18 0.33
N MET A 37 -4.49 -7.67 -0.60
CA MET A 37 -4.03 -8.55 -1.68
C MET A 37 -2.97 -7.87 -2.54
N PHE A 38 -3.17 -6.60 -2.92
CA PHE A 38 -2.16 -5.83 -3.63
C PHE A 38 -0.92 -5.53 -2.81
N ALA A 39 -1.03 -5.38 -1.49
CA ALA A 39 0.13 -5.20 -0.62
C ALA A 39 0.97 -6.48 -0.53
N PHE A 40 0.32 -7.65 -0.42
CA PHE A 40 1.02 -8.94 -0.39
C PHE A 40 1.56 -9.37 -1.74
N GLN A 41 0.85 -9.03 -2.81
CA GLN A 41 1.31 -9.27 -4.19
C GLN A 41 2.29 -8.18 -4.66
N GLY A 42 2.33 -7.06 -3.96
CA GLY A 42 2.94 -5.80 -4.36
C GLY A 42 4.44 -5.82 -4.29
N ASN A 43 5.04 -5.80 -5.47
CA ASN A 43 6.44 -5.46 -5.74
C ASN A 43 7.45 -6.28 -4.92
N ASP A 44 7.60 -7.52 -5.35
CA ASP A 44 8.84 -8.30 -5.20
C ASP A 44 9.98 -7.70 -6.06
N THR A 45 10.08 -6.36 -6.13
CA THR A 45 11.33 -5.73 -6.55
C THR A 45 12.28 -6.01 -5.43
N ASP A 46 13.14 -6.99 -5.67
CA ASP A 46 14.13 -7.47 -4.74
C ASP A 46 15.05 -6.28 -4.38
N PHE A 47 14.66 -5.51 -3.36
CA PHE A 47 15.36 -4.31 -2.93
C PHE A 47 16.83 -4.61 -2.63
N ASN A 48 17.12 -5.87 -2.27
CA ASN A 48 18.48 -6.37 -2.12
C ASN A 48 19.23 -6.48 -3.44
N LYS A 49 18.61 -6.95 -4.53
CA LYS A 49 19.26 -7.02 -5.84
C LYS A 49 19.56 -5.63 -6.37
N ASP A 50 18.63 -4.69 -6.29
CA ASP A 50 18.86 -3.31 -6.73
C ASP A 50 19.95 -2.63 -5.89
N ALA A 51 19.91 -2.78 -4.56
CA ALA A 51 20.95 -2.25 -3.68
C ALA A 51 22.32 -2.87 -3.97
N GLN A 52 22.39 -4.18 -4.23
CA GLN A 52 23.65 -4.84 -4.60
C GLN A 52 24.16 -4.43 -5.97
N GLN A 53 23.28 -4.24 -6.96
CA GLN A 53 23.64 -3.76 -8.29
C GLN A 53 24.20 -2.34 -8.24
N VAL A 54 23.57 -1.45 -7.47
CA VAL A 54 24.05 -0.07 -7.26
C VAL A 54 25.41 -0.06 -6.56
N LYS A 55 25.59 -0.87 -5.50
CA LYS A 55 26.89 -1.00 -4.83
C LYS A 55 27.99 -1.52 -5.77
N SER A 56 27.69 -2.56 -6.54
CA SER A 56 28.62 -3.17 -7.48
C SER A 56 29.02 -2.21 -8.61
N ALA A 57 28.07 -1.39 -9.08
CA ALA A 57 28.35 -0.36 -10.08
C ALA A 57 29.24 0.75 -9.50
N LEU A 58 29.02 1.15 -8.23
CA LEU A 58 29.83 2.15 -7.55
C LEU A 58 31.26 1.66 -7.29
N GLU A 59 31.46 0.39 -6.93
CA GLU A 59 32.80 -0.19 -6.72
C GLU A 59 33.64 -0.21 -8.02
N LYS A 60 32.99 -0.45 -9.16
CA LYS A 60 33.64 -0.53 -10.47
C LYS A 60 33.84 0.83 -11.15
N ALA A 61 33.19 1.88 -10.69
CA ALA A 61 33.33 3.22 -11.27
C ALA A 61 34.74 3.80 -11.05
N PRO A 62 35.27 4.67 -11.92
CA PRO A 62 36.50 5.42 -11.68
C PRO A 62 36.39 6.35 -10.46
N ALA A 63 37.49 6.65 -9.77
CA ALA A 63 37.50 7.45 -8.53
C ALA A 63 36.76 8.80 -8.66
N ASP A 64 36.93 9.48 -9.80
CA ASP A 64 36.29 10.76 -10.09
C ASP A 64 34.77 10.64 -10.21
N GLN A 65 34.29 9.52 -10.75
CA GLN A 65 32.87 9.21 -10.89
C GLN A 65 32.26 8.66 -9.60
N LYS A 66 33.03 7.90 -8.79
CA LYS A 66 32.57 7.37 -7.49
C LYS A 66 32.09 8.48 -6.57
N LYS A 67 32.77 9.62 -6.56
CA LYS A 67 32.40 10.80 -5.75
C LYS A 67 31.10 11.44 -6.24
N ALA A 68 30.82 11.40 -7.53
CA ALA A 68 29.58 11.93 -8.12
C ALA A 68 28.40 10.96 -7.98
N LEU A 69 28.65 9.65 -7.95
CA LEU A 69 27.65 8.58 -7.87
C LEU A 69 27.37 8.13 -6.42
N THR A 70 28.02 8.72 -5.42
CA THR A 70 27.79 8.36 -4.02
C THR A 70 26.36 8.74 -3.63
N PRO A 71 25.60 7.88 -2.92
CA PRO A 71 24.24 8.20 -2.51
C PRO A 71 24.17 9.54 -1.78
N ALA A 72 23.15 10.36 -2.07
CA ALA A 72 23.02 11.72 -1.55
C ALA A 72 23.13 11.80 -0.02
N ILE A 73 22.62 10.79 0.70
CA ILE A 73 22.72 10.70 2.16
C ILE A 73 24.16 10.48 2.63
N GLN A 74 24.95 9.67 1.92
CA GLN A 74 26.34 9.39 2.26
C GLN A 74 27.26 10.57 1.89
N SER A 75 26.99 11.24 0.77
CA SER A 75 27.70 12.47 0.38
C SER A 75 27.57 13.57 1.43
N ARG A 76 26.35 13.77 1.97
CA ARG A 76 26.11 14.79 3.01
C ARG A 76 26.86 14.49 4.32
N ASN A 77 26.95 13.22 4.71
CA ASN A 77 27.62 12.82 5.94
C ASN A 77 29.15 12.86 5.80
N ASN A 78 29.69 12.49 4.64
CA ASN A 78 31.14 12.53 4.40
C ASN A 78 31.67 13.97 4.30
N ALA A 79 30.86 14.92 3.80
CA ALA A 79 31.21 16.35 3.80
C ALA A 79 31.44 16.92 5.22
N ALA A 80 30.89 16.29 6.26
CA ALA A 80 31.13 16.68 7.66
C ALA A 80 32.35 15.99 8.28
N THR A 81 32.80 14.87 7.72
CA THR A 81 33.94 14.07 8.23
C THR A 81 35.25 14.37 7.49
N ASP A 82 35.19 14.89 6.25
CA ASP A 82 36.35 15.33 5.45
C ASP A 82 36.86 16.73 5.84
N ALA A 83 36.40 17.30 6.97
CA ALA A 83 36.97 18.50 7.57
C ALA A 83 38.31 18.12 8.28
N PRO A 84 39.36 18.96 8.16
CA PRO A 84 40.77 18.61 8.40
C PRO A 84 41.10 18.06 9.79
#